data_AF-V4UEF9-F1
#
_entry.id   AF-V4UEF9-F1
#
_cell.length_a   1.000
_cell.length_b   1.000
_cell.length_c   1.000
_cell.angle_alpha   90.00
_cell.angle_beta   90.00
_cell.angle_gamma   90.00
#
_symmetry.space_group_name_H-M   'P 1'
#
loop_
_entity.id
_entity.type
_entity.pdbx_description
1 polymer ?
#
loop_
_entity_poly.entity_id
_entity_poly.type
_entity_poly.pdbx_seq_one_letter_code
_entity_poly.pdbx_strand_id
1 'polypeptide(L)'
;MTLSDEEIKRLFRIRRTVMQMLRDRGYFVGDFEINMSKEQFIAKFGENMKREDLVINKALRNDSSDQEAELLVNIKEHVLVPEHQVLTNEEKKTLLKRYTVKETQLPRIQVTDPIARYYGLKRGQVVKIIRPSETAGRYVTYRYVV
;
A
#
# COMPACT_ATOMS: atom_id res chain seq x y z
N MET A 1 -31.17 3.80 9.11
CA MET A 1 -30.80 5.16 8.67
C MET A 1 -29.98 4.98 7.42
N THR A 2 -30.41 5.56 6.31
CA THR A 2 -29.66 5.59 5.05
C THR A 2 -28.40 6.41 5.25
N LEU A 3 -27.27 5.95 4.68
CA LEU A 3 -26.02 6.69 4.74
C LEU A 3 -26.15 7.98 3.91
N SER A 4 -25.49 9.04 4.36
CA SER A 4 -25.42 10.28 3.58
C SER A 4 -24.60 10.08 2.30
N ASP A 5 -24.88 10.91 1.30
CA ASP A 5 -24.20 10.84 0.01
C ASP A 5 -22.68 11.08 0.11
N GLU A 6 -22.24 11.89 1.08
CA GLU A 6 -20.84 12.10 1.40
C GLU A 6 -20.18 10.87 2.03
N GLU A 7 -20.88 10.17 2.93
CA GLU A 7 -20.41 8.91 3.52
C GLU A 7 -20.28 7.83 2.46
N ILE A 8 -21.26 7.71 1.55
CA ILE A 8 -21.20 6.77 0.43
C ILE A 8 -20.01 7.08 -0.47
N LYS A 9 -19.80 8.37 -0.80
CA LYS A 9 -18.65 8.80 -1.60
C LYS A 9 -17.33 8.51 -0.91
N ARG A 10 -17.26 8.70 0.42
CA ARG A 10 -16.09 8.36 1.23
C ARG A 10 -15.85 6.86 1.16
N LEU A 11 -16.82 6.02 1.52
CA LEU A 11 -16.71 4.56 1.50
C LEU A 11 -16.34 4.01 0.11
N PHE A 12 -16.89 4.58 -0.96
CA PHE A 12 -16.53 4.21 -2.32
C PHE A 12 -15.05 4.48 -2.62
N ARG A 13 -14.54 5.67 -2.27
CA ARG A 13 -13.12 6.00 -2.45
C ARG A 13 -12.23 5.07 -1.62
N ILE A 14 -12.63 4.81 -0.37
CA ILE A 14 -11.95 3.88 0.54
C ILE A 14 -11.85 2.48 -0.10
N ARG A 15 -12.96 1.93 -0.60
CA ARG A 15 -12.96 0.60 -1.22
C ARG A 15 -12.09 0.53 -2.46
N ARG A 16 -12.15 1.54 -3.34
CA ARG A 16 -11.32 1.60 -4.55
C ARG A 16 -9.84 1.59 -4.21
N THR A 17 -9.46 2.39 -3.23
CA THR A 17 -8.13 2.39 -2.63
C THR A 17 -7.73 0.99 -2.17
N VAL A 18 -8.55 0.32 -1.34
CA VAL A 18 -8.19 -0.99 -0.79
C VAL A 18 -7.98 -2.02 -1.89
N MET A 19 -8.84 -2.02 -2.92
CA MET A 19 -8.70 -2.93 -4.06
C MET A 19 -7.40 -2.69 -4.83
N GLN A 20 -7.02 -1.44 -5.06
CA GLN A 20 -5.76 -1.10 -5.71
C GLN A 20 -4.55 -1.54 -4.86
N MET A 21 -4.61 -1.34 -3.53
CA MET A 21 -3.58 -1.79 -2.61
C MET A 21 -3.40 -3.31 -2.60
N LEU A 22 -4.50 -4.04 -2.54
CA LEU A 22 -4.50 -5.51 -2.58
C LEU A 22 -3.85 -6.01 -3.87
N ARG A 23 -4.18 -5.41 -5.02
CA ARG A 23 -3.53 -5.73 -6.29
C ARG A 23 -2.02 -5.46 -6.26
N ASP A 24 -1.60 -4.29 -5.79
CA ASP A 24 -0.18 -3.91 -5.70
C ASP A 24 0.62 -4.86 -4.78
N ARG A 25 -0.03 -5.42 -3.75
CA ARG A 25 0.54 -6.45 -2.85
C ARG A 25 0.55 -7.86 -3.45
N GLY A 26 0.00 -8.05 -4.64
CA GLY A 26 -0.09 -9.35 -5.30
C GLY A 26 -1.28 -10.22 -4.87
N TYR A 27 -2.34 -9.63 -4.31
CA TYR A 27 -3.62 -10.32 -4.12
C TYR A 27 -4.39 -10.42 -5.45
N PHE A 28 -5.23 -11.43 -5.56
CA PHE A 28 -6.06 -11.63 -6.74
C PHE A 28 -7.24 -10.65 -6.76
N VAL A 29 -7.04 -9.50 -7.42
CA VAL A 29 -8.05 -8.45 -7.61
C VAL A 29 -8.27 -8.25 -9.10
N GLY A 30 -9.51 -8.35 -9.56
CA GLY A 30 -9.86 -8.11 -10.96
C GLY A 30 -9.93 -6.62 -11.29
N ASP A 31 -9.59 -6.23 -12.52
CA ASP A 31 -9.64 -4.82 -12.95
C ASP A 31 -11.06 -4.23 -12.87
N PHE A 32 -12.09 -5.06 -13.04
CA PHE A 32 -13.48 -4.67 -12.85
C PHE A 32 -13.81 -4.27 -11.41
N GLU A 33 -13.08 -4.78 -10.41
CA GLU A 33 -13.29 -4.42 -9.00
C GLU A 33 -12.66 -3.06 -8.67
N ILE A 34 -11.62 -2.68 -9.40
CA ILE A 34 -10.91 -1.40 -9.23
C ILE A 34 -11.62 -0.29 -9.99
N ASN A 35 -12.10 -0.59 -11.20
CA ASN A 35 -12.75 0.37 -12.09
C ASN A 35 -14.28 0.43 -11.92
N MET A 36 -14.83 -0.12 -10.84
CA MET A 36 -16.26 -0.08 -10.50
C MET A 36 -16.75 1.37 -10.35
N SER A 37 -17.93 1.70 -10.90
CA SER A 37 -18.53 3.03 -10.75
C SER A 37 -19.23 3.21 -9.38
N LYS A 38 -19.51 4.47 -8.97
CA LYS A 38 -20.28 4.75 -7.73
C LYS A 38 -21.66 4.10 -7.80
N GLU A 39 -22.32 4.16 -8.95
CA GLU A 39 -23.65 3.57 -9.18
C GLU A 39 -23.62 2.05 -9.00
N GLN A 40 -22.62 1.37 -9.58
CA GLN A 40 -22.43 -0.07 -9.42
C GLN A 40 -22.11 -0.45 -7.97
N PHE A 41 -21.38 0.41 -7.26
CA PHE A 41 -21.09 0.22 -5.84
C PHE A 41 -22.37 0.30 -4.99
N ILE A 42 -23.24 1.29 -5.23
CA ILE A 42 -24.53 1.40 -4.54
C ILE A 42 -25.43 0.22 -4.91
N ALA A 43 -25.48 -0.19 -6.18
CA ALA A 43 -26.27 -1.34 -6.63
C ALA A 43 -25.84 -2.65 -5.96
N LYS A 44 -24.54 -2.81 -5.66
CA LYS A 44 -23.99 -4.03 -5.06
C LYS A 44 -24.17 -4.10 -3.54
N PHE A 45 -24.00 -3.00 -2.82
CA PHE A 45 -23.98 -2.98 -1.36
C PHE A 45 -25.21 -2.30 -0.72
N GLY A 46 -26.07 -1.67 -1.53
CA GLY A 46 -27.27 -0.97 -1.09
C GLY A 46 -26.99 0.39 -0.43
N GLU A 47 -28.04 1.16 -0.13
CA GLU A 47 -27.92 2.48 0.51
C GLU A 47 -27.70 2.40 2.04
N ASN A 48 -27.93 1.23 2.64
CA ASN A 48 -27.78 0.95 4.07
C ASN A 48 -26.58 0.03 4.33
N MET A 49 -25.38 0.44 3.88
CA MET A 49 -24.18 -0.39 3.99
C MET A 49 -23.74 -0.55 5.46
N LYS A 50 -23.60 -1.79 5.95
CA LYS A 50 -22.96 -2.06 7.23
C LYS A 50 -21.48 -2.36 7.05
N ARG A 51 -20.69 -2.20 8.12
CA ARG A 51 -19.24 -2.50 8.12
C ARG A 51 -18.96 -3.96 7.72
N GLU A 52 -19.83 -4.87 8.13
CA GLU A 52 -19.76 -6.30 7.82
C GLU A 52 -19.84 -6.59 6.33
N ASP A 53 -20.69 -5.87 5.59
CA ASP A 53 -20.88 -6.04 4.15
C ASP A 53 -19.68 -5.56 3.34
N LEU A 54 -18.84 -4.71 3.94
CA LEU A 54 -17.66 -4.11 3.32
C LEU A 54 -16.37 -4.90 3.60
N VAL A 55 -16.45 -6.02 4.33
CA VAL A 55 -15.30 -6.89 4.59
C VAL A 55 -14.80 -7.50 3.27
N ILE A 56 -13.49 -7.39 3.02
CA ILE A 56 -12.85 -7.86 1.79
C ILE A 56 -12.02 -9.10 2.11
N ASN A 57 -12.51 -10.26 1.69
CA ASN A 57 -11.76 -11.51 1.73
C ASN A 57 -11.13 -11.76 0.35
N LYS A 58 -9.81 -11.63 0.25
CA LYS A 58 -9.05 -11.87 -0.98
C LYS A 58 -7.88 -12.80 -0.70
N ALA A 59 -7.65 -13.73 -1.61
CA ALA A 59 -6.48 -14.60 -1.56
C ALA A 59 -5.28 -13.93 -2.22
N LEU A 60 -4.10 -14.13 -1.65
CA LEU A 60 -2.82 -13.83 -2.27
C LEU A 60 -2.61 -14.75 -3.47
N ARG A 61 -2.01 -14.21 -4.55
CA ARG A 61 -1.83 -14.97 -5.80
C ARG A 61 -0.91 -16.19 -5.64
N ASN A 62 -0.02 -16.16 -4.63
CA ASN A 62 1.05 -17.14 -4.46
C ASN A 62 1.18 -17.73 -3.04
N ASP A 63 0.38 -17.32 -2.06
CA ASP A 63 0.46 -17.84 -0.68
C ASP A 63 -0.93 -17.80 -0.04
N SER A 64 -1.35 -18.88 0.64
CA SER A 64 -2.73 -19.07 1.12
C SER A 64 -2.96 -18.56 2.55
N SER A 65 -1.93 -18.00 3.18
CA SER A 65 -1.85 -17.86 4.65
C SER A 65 -2.14 -16.46 5.20
N ASP A 66 -2.06 -15.40 4.39
CA ASP A 66 -2.28 -14.03 4.85
C ASP A 66 -3.68 -13.53 4.44
N GLN A 67 -4.65 -13.67 5.36
CA GLN A 67 -5.93 -12.99 5.28
C GLN A 67 -5.93 -11.83 6.27
N GLU A 68 -5.58 -10.62 5.85
CA GLU A 68 -6.01 -9.39 6.55
C GLU A 68 -5.65 -8.13 5.76
N ALA A 69 -6.65 -7.32 5.42
CA ALA A 69 -6.44 -5.95 4.96
C ALA A 69 -7.54 -5.02 5.47
N GLU A 70 -7.30 -4.39 6.62
CA GLU A 70 -8.04 -3.21 7.08
C GLU A 70 -7.18 -1.96 6.84
N LEU A 71 -7.38 -1.28 5.70
CA LEU A 71 -6.75 0.02 5.44
C LEU A 71 -7.75 0.98 4.78
N LEU A 72 -8.17 2.00 5.52
CA LEU A 72 -9.25 2.88 5.09
C LEU A 72 -8.84 3.96 4.06
N VAL A 73 -7.55 4.27 3.81
CA VAL A 73 -7.14 5.38 2.90
C VAL A 73 -5.81 5.07 2.20
N ASN A 74 -5.68 5.43 0.91
CA ASN A 74 -4.48 5.21 0.12
C ASN A 74 -3.44 6.26 0.50
N ILE A 75 -2.56 5.93 1.44
CA ILE A 75 -1.51 6.85 1.87
C ILE A 75 -0.49 7.15 0.75
N LYS A 76 -0.40 6.33 -0.30
CA LYS A 76 0.56 6.49 -1.41
C LYS A 76 0.24 7.70 -2.29
N GLU A 77 -1.02 8.07 -2.42
CA GLU A 77 -1.45 9.17 -3.33
C GLU A 77 -1.24 10.56 -2.72
N HIS A 78 -0.77 10.65 -1.48
CA HIS A 78 -0.56 11.92 -0.82
C HIS A 78 0.70 12.62 -1.36
N VAL A 79 0.61 13.93 -1.62
CA VAL A 79 1.72 14.74 -2.19
C VAL A 79 3.02 14.67 -1.38
N LEU A 80 2.92 14.55 -0.05
CA LEU A 80 4.08 14.46 0.84
C LEU A 80 4.68 13.04 0.94
N VAL A 81 4.04 12.04 0.31
CA VAL A 81 4.50 10.65 0.34
C VAL A 81 5.23 10.35 -0.97
N PRO A 82 6.57 10.20 -0.95
CA PRO A 82 7.34 9.89 -2.15
C PRO A 82 7.14 8.44 -2.62
N GLU A 83 7.73 8.10 -3.76
CA GLU A 83 7.70 6.73 -4.26
C GLU A 83 8.62 5.82 -3.46
N HIS A 84 8.10 4.64 -3.09
CA HIS A 84 8.81 3.61 -2.34
C HIS A 84 8.87 2.32 -3.17
N GLN A 85 10.07 1.78 -3.32
CA GLN A 85 10.33 0.53 -4.04
C GLN A 85 11.04 -0.45 -3.10
N VAL A 86 10.45 -1.62 -2.90
CA VAL A 86 11.05 -2.70 -2.09
C VAL A 86 12.18 -3.33 -2.88
N LEU A 87 13.36 -3.46 -2.29
CA LEU A 87 14.51 -4.10 -2.93
C LEU A 87 14.48 -5.61 -2.71
N THR A 88 14.88 -6.36 -3.74
CA THR A 88 15.17 -7.79 -3.63
C THR A 88 16.44 -8.05 -2.82
N ASN A 89 16.63 -9.30 -2.37
CA ASN A 89 17.82 -9.69 -1.62
C ASN A 89 19.11 -9.49 -2.42
N GLU A 90 19.05 -9.64 -3.75
CA GLU A 90 20.20 -9.44 -4.66
C GLU A 90 20.55 -7.97 -4.82
N GLU A 91 19.54 -7.12 -5.03
CA GLU A 91 19.71 -5.66 -5.09
C GLU A 91 20.23 -5.11 -3.75
N LYS A 92 19.71 -5.62 -2.63
CA LYS A 92 20.17 -5.29 -1.28
C LYS A 92 21.65 -5.61 -1.12
N LYS A 93 22.10 -6.82 -1.48
CA LYS A 93 23.53 -7.20 -1.42
C LYS A 93 24.40 -6.29 -2.29
N THR A 94 23.92 -5.98 -3.49
CA THR A 94 24.61 -5.10 -4.44
C THR A 94 24.75 -3.67 -3.90
N LEU A 95 23.70 -3.14 -3.27
CA LEU A 95 23.69 -1.85 -2.60
C LEU A 95 24.75 -1.78 -1.49
N LEU A 96 24.72 -2.75 -0.56
CA LEU A 96 25.63 -2.80 0.57
C LEU A 96 27.10 -2.89 0.12
N LYS A 97 27.36 -3.68 -0.94
CA LYS A 97 28.69 -3.78 -1.54
C LYS A 97 29.13 -2.47 -2.21
N ARG A 98 28.23 -1.81 -2.96
CA ARG A 98 28.54 -0.55 -3.66
C ARG A 98 28.92 0.57 -2.68
N TYR A 99 28.16 0.72 -1.60
CA TYR A 99 28.41 1.76 -0.60
C TYR A 99 29.37 1.33 0.50
N THR A 100 29.79 0.05 0.51
CA THR A 100 30.66 -0.54 1.55
C THR A 100 30.11 -0.29 2.96
N VAL A 101 28.80 -0.51 3.15
CA VAL A 101 28.09 -0.31 4.42
C VAL A 101 27.42 -1.58 4.89
N LYS A 102 27.24 -1.70 6.20
CA LYS A 102 26.41 -2.73 6.84
C LYS A 102 24.95 -2.30 6.85
N GLU A 103 24.04 -3.27 6.90
CA GLU A 103 22.58 -3.04 6.96
C GLU A 103 22.18 -2.10 8.12
N THR A 104 22.84 -2.26 9.27
CA THR A 104 22.57 -1.49 10.48
C THR A 104 22.96 -0.01 10.38
N GLN A 105 23.80 0.35 9.40
CA GLN A 105 24.25 1.72 9.16
C GLN A 105 23.31 2.50 8.24
N LEU A 106 22.35 1.84 7.60
CA LEU A 106 21.33 2.51 6.81
C LEU A 106 20.32 3.23 7.74
N PRO A 107 19.78 4.38 7.31
CA PRO A 107 18.64 5.01 7.98
C PRO A 107 17.50 4.02 8.18
N ARG A 108 16.77 4.12 9.29
CA ARG A 108 15.77 3.11 9.68
C ARG A 108 14.34 3.54 9.34
N ILE A 109 13.48 2.58 9.07
CA ILE A 109 12.03 2.73 8.98
C ILE A 109 11.38 1.66 9.88
N GLN A 110 10.41 2.05 10.69
CA GLN A 110 9.73 1.13 11.61
C GLN A 110 8.74 0.26 10.83
N VAL A 111 8.55 -1.00 11.23
CA VAL A 111 7.46 -1.86 10.71
C VAL A 111 6.09 -1.23 10.95
N THR A 112 5.95 -0.44 12.01
CA THR A 112 4.70 0.27 12.36
C THR A 112 4.41 1.48 11.48
N ASP A 113 5.37 1.92 10.65
CA ASP A 113 5.20 3.02 9.72
C ASP A 113 4.04 2.73 8.75
N PRO A 114 3.18 3.72 8.43
CA PRO A 114 2.07 3.52 7.50
C PRO A 114 2.51 2.94 6.15
N ILE A 115 3.65 3.37 5.60
CA ILE A 115 4.17 2.87 4.33
C ILE A 115 4.74 1.47 4.48
N ALA A 116 5.42 1.17 5.59
CA ALA A 116 5.88 -0.18 5.86
C ALA A 116 4.68 -1.15 5.96
N ARG A 117 3.63 -0.76 6.68
CA ARG A 117 2.37 -1.50 6.74
C ARG A 117 1.69 -1.60 5.37
N TYR A 118 1.70 -0.53 4.57
CA TYR A 118 1.14 -0.50 3.23
C TYR A 118 1.79 -1.52 2.30
N TYR A 119 3.11 -1.63 2.29
CA TYR A 119 3.83 -2.59 1.44
C TYR A 119 4.02 -3.98 2.08
N GLY A 120 3.57 -4.17 3.34
CA GLY A 120 3.78 -5.43 4.05
C GLY A 120 5.26 -5.71 4.33
N LEU A 121 6.05 -4.67 4.60
CA LEU A 121 7.49 -4.79 4.79
C LEU A 121 7.80 -5.60 6.04
N LYS A 122 8.72 -6.56 5.89
CA LYS A 122 9.23 -7.39 6.99
C LYS A 122 10.58 -6.86 7.47
N ARG A 123 10.89 -7.09 8.75
CA ARG A 123 12.19 -6.74 9.34
C ARG A 123 13.34 -7.31 8.51
N GLY A 124 14.37 -6.52 8.32
CA GLY A 124 15.53 -6.92 7.52
C GLY A 124 15.45 -6.56 6.03
N GLN A 125 14.29 -6.11 5.53
CA GLN A 125 14.17 -5.60 4.17
C GLN A 125 14.72 -4.17 4.05
N VAL A 126 15.04 -3.77 2.82
CA VAL A 126 15.48 -2.40 2.49
C VAL A 126 14.53 -1.82 1.45
N VAL A 127 14.07 -0.60 1.70
CA VAL A 127 13.23 0.16 0.78
C VAL A 127 14.03 1.30 0.17
N LYS A 128 13.93 1.44 -1.15
CA LYS A 128 14.44 2.58 -1.92
C LYS A 128 13.34 3.63 -1.98
N ILE A 129 13.69 4.86 -1.61
CA ILE A 129 12.78 6.00 -1.59
C ILE A 129 13.28 7.01 -2.61
N ILE A 130 12.40 7.41 -3.54
CA ILE A 130 12.70 8.37 -4.60
C ILE A 130 11.80 9.57 -4.40
N ARG A 131 12.39 10.72 -4.05
CA ARG A 131 11.67 11.96 -3.84
C ARG A 131 12.16 13.05 -4.79
N PRO A 132 11.28 13.98 -5.22
CA PRO A 132 11.72 15.18 -5.91
C PRO A 132 12.64 16.01 -5.00
N SER A 133 13.65 16.62 -5.59
CA SER A 133 14.59 17.53 -4.89
C SER A 133 14.82 18.75 -5.76
N GLU A 134 14.73 19.94 -5.18
CA GLU A 134 14.89 21.20 -5.90
C GLU A 134 16.30 21.37 -6.48
N THR A 135 17.32 20.87 -5.78
CA THR A 135 18.73 21.00 -6.18
C THR A 135 19.19 19.92 -7.15
N ALA A 136 18.74 18.68 -6.97
CA ALA A 136 19.25 17.50 -7.68
C ALA A 136 18.23 16.88 -8.65
N GLY A 137 17.05 17.47 -8.79
CA GLY A 137 15.91 16.91 -9.51
C GLY A 137 15.28 15.73 -8.76
N ARG A 138 16.02 14.64 -8.55
CA ARG A 138 15.58 13.46 -7.80
C ARG A 138 16.62 13.10 -6.73
N TYR A 139 16.15 12.93 -5.50
CA TYR A 139 16.95 12.42 -4.40
C TYR A 139 16.56 10.98 -4.08
N VAL A 140 17.54 10.08 -4.08
CA VAL A 140 17.35 8.66 -3.77
C VAL A 140 17.97 8.37 -2.41
N THR A 141 17.19 7.73 -1.54
CA THR A 141 17.67 7.24 -0.24
C THR A 141 17.20 5.82 0.00
N TYR A 142 17.89 5.11 0.88
CA TYR A 142 17.61 3.72 1.21
C TYR A 142 17.37 3.60 2.70
N ARG A 143 16.28 2.94 3.10
CA ARG A 143 15.94 2.73 4.52
C ARG A 143 15.84 1.25 4.86
N TYR A 144 16.40 0.87 5.99
CA TYR A 144 16.36 -0.48 6.56
C TYR A 144 15.17 -0.64 7.50
N VAL A 145 14.40 -1.72 7.32
CA VAL A 145 13.18 -1.97 8.08
C VAL A 145 13.51 -2.63 9.42
N VAL A 146 13.09 -1.99 10.51
CA VAL A 146 13.26 -2.44 11.92
C VAL A 146 11.94 -2.64 12.64
#